data_AF-A0A2V7W566-F1
#
_entry.id   AF-A0A2V7W566-F1
#
_cell.length_a   1.000
_cell.length_b   1.000
_cell.length_c   1.000
_cell.angle_alpha   90.00
_cell.angle_beta   90.00
_cell.angle_gamma   90.00
#
_symmetry.space_group_name_H-M   'P 1'
#
loop_
_entity.id
_entity.type
_entity.pdbx_description
1 polymer ?
#
loop_
_entity_poly.entity_id
_entity_poly.type
_entity_poly.pdbx_seq_one_letter_code
_entity_poly.pdbx_strand_id
1 'polypeptide(L)'
;MRRSSIAVGVLAALSPILVLAALVLTNVTDMQAAWKASSPYPVTDRPIALARSFRAALAGRSEARRDIRDGHLGLKAWGLPMPAVRVYRDILAKRYAIDYHGVAGCVVDATEEAGWITYNEVMETEIARRFGPDLLERTWRESEQTYAAQRRAK
;
A
#
# COMPACT_ATOMS: atom_id res chain seq x y z
N MET A 1 45.93 34.42 -13.42
CA MET A 1 44.94 34.00 -12.40
C MET A 1 43.53 34.25 -12.92
N ARG A 2 42.79 33.21 -13.31
CA ARG A 2 41.31 33.22 -13.49
C ARG A 2 40.85 31.81 -13.89
N ARG A 3 40.72 30.91 -12.93
CA ARG A 3 40.02 29.62 -13.09
C ARG A 3 39.40 29.31 -11.73
N SER A 4 38.07 29.34 -11.63
CA SER A 4 37.22 28.71 -10.58
C SER A 4 35.99 29.53 -10.12
N SER A 5 35.19 30.11 -11.03
CA SER A 5 33.89 30.69 -10.64
C SER A 5 32.68 30.03 -11.32
N ILE A 6 32.87 29.45 -12.50
CA ILE A 6 31.75 28.86 -13.27
C ILE A 6 31.44 27.43 -12.80
N ALA A 7 32.46 26.63 -12.45
CA ALA A 7 32.27 25.23 -12.04
C ALA A 7 31.52 25.10 -10.70
N VAL A 8 31.70 26.05 -9.77
CA VAL A 8 31.03 26.03 -8.47
C VAL A 8 29.55 26.40 -8.59
N GLY A 9 29.19 27.32 -9.49
CA GLY A 9 27.79 27.72 -9.72
C GLY A 9 26.93 26.62 -10.36
N VAL A 10 27.49 25.83 -11.27
CA VAL A 10 26.77 24.72 -11.94
C VAL A 10 26.56 23.53 -10.98
N LEU A 11 27.54 23.21 -10.14
CA LEU A 11 27.41 22.17 -9.10
C LEU A 11 26.39 22.54 -8.03
N ALA A 12 26.29 23.82 -7.66
CA ALA A 12 25.31 24.29 -6.66
C ALA A 12 23.87 24.30 -7.20
N ALA A 13 23.65 24.54 -8.50
CA ALA A 13 22.31 24.56 -9.11
C ALA A 13 21.76 23.15 -9.47
N LEU A 14 22.63 22.17 -9.72
CA LEU A 14 22.24 20.78 -9.96
C LEU A 14 21.80 20.05 -8.69
N SER A 15 22.33 20.44 -7.53
CA SER A 15 22.02 19.83 -6.24
C SER A 15 20.53 19.89 -5.85
N PRO A 16 19.83 21.05 -5.88
CA PRO A 16 18.41 21.09 -5.56
C PRO A 16 17.52 20.37 -6.58
N ILE A 17 17.90 20.37 -7.87
CA ILE A 17 17.17 19.64 -8.92
C ILE A 17 17.32 18.12 -8.72
N LEU A 18 18.51 17.64 -8.37
CA LEU A 18 18.74 16.23 -8.07
C LEU A 18 18.05 15.79 -6.77
N VAL A 19 17.99 16.65 -5.76
CA VAL A 19 17.23 16.39 -4.51
C VAL A 19 15.73 16.34 -4.80
N LEU A 20 15.20 17.29 -5.58
CA LEU A 20 13.81 17.28 -6.04
C LEU A 20 13.50 16.05 -6.89
N ALA A 21 14.37 15.71 -7.85
CA ALA A 21 14.23 14.53 -8.68
C ALA A 21 14.28 13.25 -7.84
N ALA A 22 15.19 13.15 -6.86
CA ALA A 22 15.25 12.01 -5.95
C ALA A 22 13.96 11.90 -5.11
N LEU A 23 13.48 13.01 -4.53
CA LEU A 23 12.21 13.06 -3.79
C LEU A 23 11.01 12.65 -4.65
N VAL A 24 10.98 13.05 -5.92
CA VAL A 24 9.90 12.70 -6.85
C VAL A 24 10.02 11.24 -7.31
N LEU A 25 11.22 10.78 -7.65
CA LEU A 25 11.47 9.42 -8.14
C LEU A 25 11.26 8.37 -7.04
N THR A 26 11.68 8.62 -5.81
CA THR A 26 11.52 7.65 -4.70
C THR A 26 10.07 7.51 -4.24
N ASN A 27 9.23 8.51 -4.52
CA ASN A 27 7.83 8.53 -4.10
C ASN A 27 6.87 8.55 -5.31
N VAL A 28 7.34 8.16 -6.49
CA VAL A 28 6.53 8.21 -7.72
C VAL A 28 5.31 7.30 -7.62
N THR A 29 5.45 6.14 -6.99
CA THR A 29 4.36 5.19 -6.73
C THR A 29 3.36 5.76 -5.75
N ASP A 30 3.84 6.43 -4.70
CA ASP A 30 2.98 7.03 -3.67
C ASP A 30 2.21 8.22 -4.25
N MET A 31 2.82 8.98 -5.18
CA MET A 31 2.16 10.03 -5.96
C MET A 31 1.13 9.46 -6.93
N GLN A 32 1.43 8.34 -7.61
CA GLN A 32 0.48 7.66 -8.49
C GLN A 32 -0.74 7.13 -7.71
N ALA A 33 -0.52 6.54 -6.54
CA ALA A 33 -1.59 6.11 -5.64
C ALA A 33 -2.46 7.30 -5.20
N ALA A 34 -1.81 8.39 -4.77
CA ALA A 34 -2.51 9.61 -4.35
C ALA A 34 -3.33 10.26 -5.46
N TRP A 35 -2.79 10.30 -6.68
CA TRP A 35 -3.48 10.84 -7.84
C TRP A 35 -4.78 10.07 -8.14
N LYS A 36 -4.71 8.73 -8.14
CA LYS A 36 -5.88 7.87 -8.37
C LYS A 36 -6.94 8.09 -7.28
N ALA A 37 -6.53 8.04 -6.01
CA ALA A 37 -7.41 8.27 -4.85
C ALA A 37 -8.08 9.65 -4.84
N SER A 38 -7.39 10.69 -5.33
CA SER A 38 -7.97 12.04 -5.42
C SER A 38 -8.97 12.21 -6.58
N SER A 39 -9.02 11.26 -7.53
CA SER A 39 -9.77 11.43 -8.78
C SER A 39 -11.29 11.59 -8.65
N PRO A 40 -11.96 10.96 -7.68
CA PRO A 40 -13.40 11.12 -7.47
C PRO A 40 -13.83 12.50 -6.92
N TYR A 41 -12.88 13.30 -6.38
CA TYR A 41 -13.21 14.60 -5.80
C TYR A 41 -13.43 15.68 -6.88
N PRO A 42 -14.32 16.66 -6.63
CA PRO A 42 -14.47 17.84 -7.49
C PRO A 42 -13.14 18.56 -7.67
N VAL A 43 -12.96 19.23 -8.82
CA VAL A 43 -11.70 19.94 -9.15
C VAL A 43 -11.32 20.98 -8.08
N THR A 44 -12.31 21.57 -7.39
CA THR A 44 -12.12 22.52 -6.29
C THR A 44 -11.47 21.88 -5.06
N ASP A 45 -11.84 20.64 -4.71
CA ASP A 45 -11.39 19.94 -3.50
C ASP A 45 -10.22 18.99 -3.77
N ARG A 46 -9.98 18.67 -5.04
CA ARG A 46 -8.94 17.74 -5.51
C ARG A 46 -7.52 18.08 -5.02
N PRO A 47 -7.08 19.35 -4.92
CA PRO A 47 -5.74 19.65 -4.39
C PRO A 47 -5.56 19.22 -2.93
N ILE A 48 -6.59 19.45 -2.11
CA ILE A 48 -6.59 19.06 -0.70
C ILE A 48 -6.66 17.53 -0.59
N ALA A 49 -7.53 16.90 -1.37
CA ALA A 49 -7.65 15.44 -1.42
C ALA A 49 -6.31 14.79 -1.83
N LEU A 50 -5.65 15.30 -2.88
CA LEU A 50 -4.36 14.82 -3.35
C LEU A 50 -3.28 14.92 -2.25
N ALA A 51 -3.18 16.06 -1.56
CA ALA A 51 -2.23 16.23 -0.48
C ALA A 51 -2.49 15.25 0.68
N ARG A 52 -3.76 15.02 1.03
CA ARG A 52 -4.15 14.02 2.04
C ARG A 52 -3.83 12.60 1.59
N SER A 53 -4.20 12.21 0.38
CA SER A 53 -3.90 10.90 -0.19
C SER A 53 -2.41 10.64 -0.29
N PHE A 54 -1.60 11.64 -0.64
CA PHE A 54 -0.14 11.51 -0.70
C PHE A 54 0.45 11.29 0.70
N ARG A 55 -0.01 12.05 1.70
CA ARG A 55 0.39 11.82 3.10
C ARG A 55 -0.03 10.43 3.59
N ALA A 56 -1.24 9.98 3.25
CA ALA A 56 -1.73 8.65 3.60
C ALA A 56 -0.87 7.56 2.96
N ALA A 57 -0.53 7.70 1.67
CA ALA A 57 0.34 6.78 0.94
C ALA A 57 1.73 6.65 1.59
N LEU A 58 2.37 7.79 1.91
CA LEU A 58 3.66 7.79 2.62
C LEU A 58 3.55 7.13 4.00
N ALA A 59 2.47 7.40 4.73
CA ALA A 59 2.22 6.81 6.05
C ALA A 59 2.03 5.29 5.96
N GLY A 60 1.24 4.80 5.01
CA GLY A 60 0.98 3.37 4.79
C GLY A 60 2.25 2.59 4.42
N ARG A 61 3.04 3.11 3.49
CA ARG A 61 4.34 2.51 3.12
C ARG A 61 5.32 2.50 4.29
N SER A 62 5.34 3.57 5.09
CA SER A 62 6.19 3.65 6.29
C SER A 62 5.74 2.66 7.37
N GLU A 63 4.43 2.56 7.60
CA GLU A 63 3.82 1.59 8.52
C GLU A 63 4.16 0.16 8.14
N ALA A 64 3.95 -0.24 6.87
CA ALA A 64 4.28 -1.58 6.41
C ALA A 64 5.75 -1.95 6.65
N ARG A 65 6.68 -1.01 6.41
CA ARG A 65 8.11 -1.22 6.67
C ARG A 65 8.42 -1.40 8.16
N ARG A 66 7.71 -0.70 9.05
CA ARG A 66 7.87 -0.88 10.49
C ARG A 66 7.36 -2.26 10.91
N ASP A 67 6.15 -2.63 10.49
CA ASP A 67 5.55 -3.92 10.83
C ASP A 67 6.41 -5.09 10.36
N ILE A 68 6.94 -5.04 9.12
CA ILE A 68 7.86 -6.06 8.59
C ILE A 68 9.11 -6.21 9.47
N ARG A 69 9.69 -5.08 9.91
CA ARG A 69 10.88 -5.06 10.78
C ARG A 69 10.57 -5.64 12.16
N ASP A 70 9.37 -5.38 12.66
CA ASP A 70 8.89 -5.87 13.95
C ASP A 70 8.39 -7.34 13.86
N GLY A 71 8.43 -7.93 12.66
CA GLY A 71 8.08 -9.33 12.41
C GLY A 71 6.60 -9.57 12.13
N HIS A 72 5.80 -8.50 12.02
CA HIS A 72 4.36 -8.56 11.77
C HIS A 72 4.07 -8.48 10.28
N LEU A 73 3.20 -9.37 9.80
CA LEU A 73 2.69 -9.35 8.44
C LEU A 73 1.19 -9.11 8.49
N GLY A 74 0.71 -8.12 7.76
CA GLY A 74 -0.71 -7.77 7.76
C GLY A 74 -1.21 -7.41 6.38
N LEU A 75 -2.51 -7.59 6.16
CA LEU A 75 -3.24 -7.12 4.98
C LEU A 75 -4.41 -6.26 5.45
N LYS A 76 -4.54 -5.08 4.84
CA LYS A 76 -5.68 -4.18 5.02
C LYS A 76 -6.72 -4.49 3.95
N ALA A 77 -7.96 -4.66 4.35
CA ALA A 77 -9.06 -4.97 3.45
C ALA A 77 -10.20 -3.97 3.61
N TRP A 78 -10.80 -3.58 2.50
CA TRP A 78 -11.92 -2.66 2.47
C TRP A 78 -12.99 -3.13 1.49
N GLY A 79 -14.19 -2.57 1.61
CA GLY A 79 -15.35 -2.96 0.80
C GLY A 79 -16.25 -3.97 1.49
N LEU A 80 -17.19 -4.53 0.70
CA LEU A 80 -18.16 -5.50 1.21
C LEU A 80 -17.46 -6.86 1.45
N PRO A 81 -17.46 -7.39 2.69
CA PRO A 81 -16.79 -8.65 2.96
C PRO A 81 -17.49 -9.82 2.27
N MET A 82 -16.74 -10.55 1.44
CA MET A 82 -17.21 -11.79 0.84
C MET A 82 -17.38 -12.88 1.91
N PRO A 83 -18.34 -13.81 1.77
CA PRO A 83 -18.61 -14.79 2.83
C PRO A 83 -17.42 -15.70 3.21
N ALA A 84 -16.55 -16.02 2.25
CA ALA A 84 -15.35 -16.83 2.48
C ALA A 84 -14.24 -16.09 3.25
N VAL A 85 -14.32 -14.76 3.42
CA VAL A 85 -13.28 -13.93 4.06
C VAL A 85 -12.96 -14.39 5.47
N ARG A 86 -13.95 -14.88 6.23
CA ARG A 86 -13.70 -15.40 7.58
C ARG A 86 -12.76 -16.61 7.56
N VAL A 87 -12.99 -17.53 6.61
CA VAL A 87 -12.14 -18.71 6.44
C VAL A 87 -10.75 -18.30 5.95
N TYR A 88 -10.69 -17.37 4.99
CA TYR A 88 -9.43 -16.83 4.47
C TYR A 88 -8.56 -16.23 5.58
N ARG A 89 -9.14 -15.33 6.39
CA ARG A 89 -8.46 -14.73 7.55
C ARG A 89 -7.96 -15.80 8.52
N ASP A 90 -8.77 -16.80 8.82
CA ASP A 90 -8.40 -17.84 9.76
C ASP A 90 -7.23 -18.70 9.24
N ILE A 91 -7.19 -18.99 7.93
CA ILE A 91 -6.06 -19.70 7.31
C ILE A 91 -4.78 -18.86 7.41
N LEU A 92 -4.86 -17.58 7.02
CA LEU A 92 -3.72 -16.64 7.07
C LEU A 92 -3.13 -16.52 8.48
N ALA A 93 -3.98 -16.27 9.47
CA ALA A 93 -3.55 -16.09 10.85
C ALA A 93 -2.95 -17.38 11.43
N LYS A 94 -3.63 -18.53 11.27
CA LYS A 94 -3.21 -19.78 11.91
C LYS A 94 -1.99 -20.43 11.27
N ARG A 95 -1.84 -20.32 9.95
CA ARG A 95 -0.78 -21.04 9.21
C ARG A 95 0.42 -20.18 8.91
N TYR A 96 0.22 -18.88 8.72
CA TYR A 96 1.25 -17.97 8.23
C TYR A 96 1.54 -16.81 9.17
N ALA A 97 0.81 -16.68 10.28
CA ALA A 97 0.86 -15.52 11.18
C ALA A 97 0.70 -14.19 10.40
N ILE A 98 -0.15 -14.21 9.37
CA ILE A 98 -0.53 -13.02 8.59
C ILE A 98 -1.88 -12.56 9.09
N ASP A 99 -1.94 -11.33 9.57
CA ASP A 99 -3.19 -10.72 10.00
C ASP A 99 -3.97 -10.15 8.81
N TYR A 100 -5.28 -10.38 8.81
CA TYR A 100 -6.18 -9.80 7.81
C TYR A 100 -7.19 -8.89 8.51
N HIS A 101 -7.03 -7.59 8.31
CA HIS A 101 -7.78 -6.54 9.00
C HIS A 101 -8.73 -5.82 8.04
N GLY A 102 -10.03 -5.93 8.30
CA GLY A 102 -11.02 -5.08 7.65
C GLY A 102 -10.91 -3.65 8.20
N VAL A 103 -10.41 -2.72 7.39
CA VAL A 103 -10.19 -1.32 7.77
C VAL A 103 -11.36 -0.41 7.41
N ALA A 104 -12.19 -0.82 6.44
CA ALA A 104 -13.43 -0.14 6.09
C ALA A 104 -14.45 -1.11 5.47
N GLY A 105 -15.73 -0.72 5.52
CA GLY A 105 -16.85 -1.45 4.89
C GLY A 105 -17.24 -0.83 3.54
N CYS A 106 -18.54 -0.56 3.35
CA CYS A 106 -19.07 0.01 2.11
C CYS A 106 -18.72 1.49 1.88
N VAL A 107 -18.41 2.23 2.95
CA VAL A 107 -18.03 3.64 2.88
C VAL A 107 -16.53 3.72 3.14
N VAL A 108 -15.79 4.14 2.13
CA VAL A 108 -14.33 4.30 2.15
C VAL A 108 -14.02 5.75 1.88
N ASP A 109 -13.24 6.39 2.76
CA ASP A 109 -12.61 7.66 2.43
C ASP A 109 -11.50 7.38 1.40
N ALA A 110 -11.69 7.88 0.17
CA ALA A 110 -10.73 7.65 -0.91
C ALA A 110 -9.34 8.23 -0.57
N THR A 111 -9.23 9.19 0.36
CA THR A 111 -7.92 9.67 0.81
C THR A 111 -7.19 8.68 1.72
N GLU A 112 -7.90 7.90 2.53
CA GLU A 112 -7.31 6.85 3.37
C GLU A 112 -6.95 5.60 2.55
N GLU A 113 -7.72 5.31 1.50
CA GLU A 113 -7.50 4.19 0.59
C GLU A 113 -6.07 4.17 0.03
N ALA A 114 -5.52 5.33 -0.32
CA ALA A 114 -4.14 5.44 -0.80
C ALA A 114 -3.10 4.88 0.20
N GLY A 115 -3.36 5.06 1.50
CA GLY A 115 -2.53 4.49 2.57
C GLY A 115 -2.66 2.98 2.67
N TRP A 116 -3.88 2.44 2.51
CA TRP A 116 -4.08 0.99 2.58
C TRP A 116 -3.50 0.26 1.37
N ILE A 117 -3.63 0.85 0.17
CA ILE A 117 -3.03 0.34 -1.07
C ILE A 117 -1.51 0.23 -0.92
N THR A 118 -0.85 1.34 -0.58
CA THR A 118 0.62 1.36 -0.46
C THR A 118 1.16 0.52 0.68
N TYR A 119 0.40 0.36 1.77
CA TYR A 119 0.70 -0.60 2.83
C TYR A 119 0.66 -2.04 2.28
N ASN A 120 -0.43 -2.41 1.60
CA ASN A 120 -0.59 -3.76 1.03
C ASN A 120 0.46 -4.06 -0.04
N GLU A 121 0.81 -3.12 -0.92
CA GLU A 121 1.87 -3.33 -1.94
C GLU A 121 3.18 -3.81 -1.32
N VAL A 122 3.60 -3.18 -0.21
CA VAL A 122 4.81 -3.56 0.52
C VAL A 122 4.64 -4.92 1.20
N MET A 123 3.51 -5.15 1.85
CA MET A 123 3.21 -6.39 2.56
C MET A 123 3.10 -7.59 1.63
N GLU A 124 2.39 -7.45 0.51
CA GLU A 124 2.25 -8.48 -0.52
C GLU A 124 3.61 -8.87 -1.11
N THR A 125 4.49 -7.89 -1.36
CA THR A 125 5.87 -8.14 -1.81
C THR A 125 6.64 -8.97 -0.78
N GLU A 126 6.55 -8.61 0.50
CA GLU A 126 7.24 -9.34 1.58
C GLU A 126 6.65 -10.74 1.82
N ILE A 127 5.34 -10.88 1.76
CA ILE A 127 4.63 -12.17 1.84
C ILE A 127 5.07 -13.07 0.69
N ALA A 128 5.10 -12.55 -0.54
CA ALA A 128 5.58 -13.27 -1.70
C ALA A 128 7.05 -13.72 -1.53
N ARG A 129 7.90 -12.85 -0.97
CA ARG A 129 9.31 -13.18 -0.68
C ARG A 129 9.45 -14.30 0.35
N ARG A 130 8.62 -14.32 1.40
CA ARG A 130 8.70 -15.31 2.50
C ARG A 130 8.06 -16.65 2.16
N PHE A 131 6.97 -16.66 1.40
CA PHE A 131 6.11 -17.84 1.25
C PHE A 131 5.83 -18.24 -0.21
N GLY A 132 6.37 -17.47 -1.16
CA GLY A 132 6.15 -17.65 -2.59
C GLY A 132 5.03 -16.74 -3.15
N PRO A 133 5.10 -16.41 -4.45
CA PRO A 133 4.26 -15.38 -5.08
C PRO A 133 2.77 -15.72 -5.06
N ASP A 134 2.42 -17.01 -5.05
CA ASP A 134 1.02 -17.44 -5.14
C ASP A 134 0.38 -17.74 -3.78
N LEU A 135 1.00 -17.36 -2.65
CA LEU A 135 0.45 -17.68 -1.33
C LEU A 135 -0.98 -17.16 -1.17
N LEU A 136 -1.19 -15.87 -1.41
CA LEU A 136 -2.48 -15.21 -1.15
C LEU A 136 -3.57 -15.79 -2.04
N GLU A 137 -3.29 -15.94 -3.34
CA GLU A 137 -4.22 -16.52 -4.32
C GLU A 137 -4.57 -17.99 -4.02
N ARG A 138 -3.58 -18.81 -3.63
CA ARG A 138 -3.85 -20.20 -3.22
C ARG A 138 -4.70 -20.26 -1.96
N THR A 139 -4.38 -19.40 -0.98
CA THR A 139 -5.12 -19.34 0.30
C THR A 139 -6.56 -18.87 0.08
N TRP A 140 -6.78 -17.94 -0.86
CA TRP A 140 -8.11 -17.49 -1.25
C TRP A 140 -8.94 -18.62 -1.85
N ARG A 141 -8.41 -19.31 -2.87
CA ARG A 141 -9.08 -20.46 -3.50
C ARG A 141 -9.40 -21.58 -2.51
N GLU A 142 -8.47 -21.87 -1.60
CA GLU A 142 -8.70 -22.84 -0.53
C GLU A 142 -9.86 -22.41 0.39
N SER A 143 -9.92 -21.11 0.73
CA SER A 143 -10.98 -20.58 1.57
C SER A 143 -12.36 -20.69 0.91
N GLU A 144 -12.45 -20.46 -0.40
CA GLU A 144 -13.68 -20.60 -1.17
C GLU A 144 -14.17 -22.06 -1.20
N GLN A 145 -13.26 -23.00 -1.46
CA GLN A 145 -13.57 -24.43 -1.46
C GLN A 145 -14.04 -24.90 -0.08
N THR A 146 -13.34 -24.47 0.97
CA THR A 146 -13.67 -24.80 2.36
C THR A 146 -15.05 -24.25 2.75
N TYR A 147 -15.32 -22.99 2.42
CA TYR A 147 -16.61 -22.36 2.68
C TYR A 147 -17.75 -23.07 1.92
N ALA A 148 -17.55 -23.41 0.65
CA ALA A 148 -18.52 -24.14 -0.15
C ALA A 148 -18.82 -25.53 0.43
N ALA A 149 -17.80 -26.25 0.90
CA ALA A 149 -17.97 -27.55 1.56
C ALA A 149 -18.77 -27.42 2.87
N GLN A 150 -18.45 -26.43 3.70
CA GLN A 150 -19.18 -26.14 4.95
C GLN A 150 -20.65 -25.80 4.71
N ARG A 151 -20.96 -25.11 3.61
CA ARG A 151 -22.34 -24.79 3.23
C ARG A 151 -23.14 -25.98 2.75
N ARG A 152 -22.52 -26.96 2.10
CA ARG A 152 -23.19 -28.18 1.62
C ARG A 152 -23.47 -29.19 2.74
N ALA A 153 -22.71 -29.11 3.83
CA ALA A 153 -22.86 -29.97 4.99
C ALA A 153 -23.90 -29.47 6.02
N LYS A 154 -24.52 -28.31 5.76
CA LYS A 154 -25.63 -27.74 6.53
C LYS A 154 -26.93 -27.94 5.79
#